data_AF-A0A9D7UJC7-F1
#
_entry.id   AF-A0A9D7UJC7-F1
#
_cell.length_a   1.000
_cell.length_b   1.000
_cell.length_c   1.000
_cell.angle_alpha   90.00
_cell.angle_beta   90.00
_cell.angle_gamma   90.00
#
_symmetry.space_group_name_H-M   'P 1'
#
loop_
_entity.id
_entity.type
_entity.pdbx_description
1 polymer ?
#
loop_
_entity_poly.entity_id
_entity_poly.type
_entity_poly.pdbx_seq_one_letter_code
_entity_poly.pdbx_strand_id
1 'polypeptide(L)'
;MDMDHDRQMLVRAELSDLLEALRLTSFDTNPLQFLVRLEAIRQTAVAHHFAAVAEIASVFEAAMSQVIESGGADCVVHSFSDILGDAIGCSQLSPAVTQSLLASVAVRLPN
;
A
#
# COMPACT_ATOMS: atom_id res chain seq x y z
N MET A 1 -2.61 26.94 13.95
CA MET A 1 -2.03 25.58 13.89
C MET A 1 -2.82 24.75 12.86
N ASP A 2 -3.09 25.33 11.69
CA ASP A 2 -3.86 24.69 10.58
C ASP A 2 -2.94 24.13 9.49
N MET A 3 -1.77 24.73 9.30
CA MET A 3 -0.85 24.39 8.19
C MET A 3 -0.35 22.95 8.23
N ASP A 4 -0.13 22.37 9.42
CA ASP A 4 0.28 20.97 9.56
C ASP A 4 -0.86 20.01 9.18
N HIS A 5 -2.11 20.39 9.49
CA HIS A 5 -3.29 19.62 9.15
C HIS A 5 -3.59 19.69 7.64
N ASP A 6 -3.52 20.88 7.06
CA ASP A 6 -3.64 21.09 5.61
C ASP A 6 -2.55 20.32 4.85
N ARG A 7 -1.31 20.35 5.33
CA ARG A 7 -0.20 19.61 4.72
C ARG A 7 -0.43 18.10 4.80
N GLN A 8 -0.93 17.59 5.92
CA GLN A 8 -1.28 16.18 6.03
C GLN A 8 -2.43 15.79 5.09
N MET A 9 -3.44 16.65 4.93
CA MET A 9 -4.53 16.40 3.98
C MET A 9 -4.05 16.37 2.53
N LEU A 10 -3.14 17.28 2.14
CA LEU A 10 -2.54 17.28 0.81
C LEU A 10 -1.77 15.99 0.52
N VAL A 11 -0.97 15.51 1.48
CA VAL A 11 -0.23 14.26 1.33
C VAL A 11 -1.18 13.06 1.23
N ARG A 12 -2.27 13.04 1.99
CA ARG A 12 -3.28 11.97 1.88
C ARG A 12 -3.96 11.96 0.52
N ALA A 13 -4.26 13.14 -0.04
CA ALA A 13 -4.80 13.24 -1.39
C ALA A 13 -3.80 12.69 -2.41
N GLU A 14 -2.53 13.08 -2.33
CA GLU A 14 -1.47 12.54 -3.20
C GLU A 14 -1.33 11.01 -3.10
N LEU A 15 -1.30 10.47 -1.87
CA LEU A 15 -1.24 9.02 -1.65
C LEU A 15 -2.48 8.30 -2.19
N SER A 16 -3.66 8.93 -2.10
CA SER A 16 -4.91 8.39 -2.64
C SER A 16 -4.88 8.34 -4.17
N ASP A 17 -4.40 9.40 -4.82
CA ASP A 17 -4.24 9.45 -6.28
C ASP A 17 -3.25 8.39 -6.77
N LEU A 18 -2.13 8.22 -6.06
CA LEU A 18 -1.15 7.17 -6.37
C LEU A 18 -1.76 5.77 -6.21
N LEU A 19 -2.56 5.53 -5.16
CA LEU A 19 -3.25 4.26 -4.93
C LEU A 19 -4.31 3.99 -6.00
N GLU A 20 -5.10 4.99 -6.41
CA GLU A 20 -6.06 4.83 -7.49
C GLU A 20 -5.35 4.46 -8.80
N ALA A 21 -4.25 5.14 -9.12
CA ALA A 21 -3.48 4.83 -10.31
C ALA A 21 -2.81 3.43 -10.24
N LEU A 22 -2.44 2.96 -9.04
CA LEU A 22 -2.00 1.59 -8.81
C LEU A 22 -3.13 0.59 -9.10
N ARG A 23 -4.34 0.83 -8.58
CA ARG A 23 -5.54 -0.03 -8.79
C ARG A 23 -5.94 -0.13 -10.26
N LEU A 24 -5.74 0.93 -11.03
CA LEU A 24 -5.97 0.93 -12.48
C LEU A 24 -4.88 0.20 -13.28
N THR A 25 -3.75 -0.13 -12.65
CA THR A 25 -2.66 -0.85 -13.30
C THR A 25 -2.83 -2.34 -13.07
N SER A 26 -3.13 -3.09 -14.13
CA SER A 26 -3.18 -4.55 -14.06
C SER A 26 -1.77 -5.11 -13.89
N PHE A 27 -1.55 -5.84 -12.79
CA PHE A 27 -0.27 -6.48 -12.51
C PHE A 27 0.10 -7.51 -13.59
N ASP A 28 -0.86 -8.31 -14.06
CA ASP A 28 -0.62 -9.33 -15.08
C ASP A 28 -0.19 -8.75 -16.43
N THR A 29 -0.66 -7.53 -16.74
CA THR A 29 -0.34 -6.88 -18.01
C THR A 29 0.96 -6.08 -17.94
N ASN A 30 1.21 -5.39 -16.82
CA ASN A 30 2.39 -4.54 -16.67
C ASN A 30 2.95 -4.58 -15.23
N PRO A 31 3.64 -5.66 -14.85
CA PRO A 31 4.13 -5.86 -13.48
C PRO A 31 5.18 -4.83 -13.08
N LEU A 32 6.05 -4.41 -14.01
CA LEU A 32 7.06 -3.37 -13.75
C LEU A 32 6.41 -2.02 -13.43
N GLN A 33 5.42 -1.60 -14.21
CA GLN A 33 4.71 -0.35 -13.95
C GLN A 33 3.96 -0.41 -12.62
N PHE A 34 3.37 -1.56 -12.28
CA PHE A 34 2.72 -1.77 -11.00
C PHE A 34 3.70 -1.58 -9.84
N LEU A 35 4.87 -2.24 -9.89
CA LEU A 35 5.90 -2.12 -8.85
C LEU A 35 6.44 -0.69 -8.73
N VAL A 36 6.65 0.01 -9.85
CA VAL A 36 7.07 1.42 -9.85
C VAL A 36 6.04 2.32 -9.15
N ARG A 37 4.74 2.09 -9.37
CA ARG A 37 3.67 2.84 -8.69
C ARG A 37 3.63 2.52 -7.19
N LEU A 38 3.81 1.25 -6.83
CA LEU A 38 3.85 0.84 -5.43
C LEU A 38 5.04 1.46 -4.69
N GLU A 39 6.21 1.51 -5.33
CA GLU A 39 7.39 2.18 -4.81
C GLU A 39 7.18 3.69 -4.64
N ALA A 40 6.49 4.35 -5.58
CA ALA A 40 6.14 5.76 -5.45
C ALA A 40 5.28 6.02 -4.19
N ILE A 41 4.28 5.17 -3.91
CA ILE A 41 3.47 5.25 -2.68
C ILE A 41 4.37 5.14 -1.44
N ARG A 42 5.30 4.18 -1.43
CA ARG A 42 6.22 3.97 -0.31
C ARG A 42 7.13 5.18 -0.10
N GLN A 43 7.72 5.73 -1.16
CA GLN A 43 8.61 6.89 -1.09
C GLN A 43 7.88 8.14 -0.58
N THR A 44 6.68 8.43 -1.12
CA THR A 44 5.85 9.54 -0.64
C THR A 44 5.49 9.35 0.83
N ALA A 45 5.09 8.13 1.25
CA ALA A 45 4.77 7.85 2.64
C ALA A 45 5.97 8.06 3.58
N VAL A 46 7.17 7.61 3.21
CA VAL A 46 8.39 7.82 3.99
C VAL A 46 8.73 9.30 4.10
N ALA A 47 8.69 10.05 2.99
CA ALA A 47 9.01 11.47 2.95
C ALA A 47 8.11 12.31 3.88
N HIS A 48 6.87 11.86 4.07
CA HIS A 48 5.86 12.56 4.86
C HIS A 48 5.54 11.89 6.21
N HIS A 49 6.34 10.93 6.65
CA HIS A 49 6.23 10.24 7.96
C HIS A 49 4.94 9.41 8.14
N PHE A 50 4.34 8.92 7.04
CA PHE A 50 3.24 7.96 7.05
C PHE A 50 3.77 6.53 7.20
N ALA A 51 4.34 6.23 8.38
CA ALA A 51 5.06 4.97 8.63
C ALA A 51 4.24 3.70 8.33
N ALA A 52 2.95 3.68 8.71
CA ALA A 52 2.08 2.54 8.44
C ALA A 52 1.89 2.28 6.93
N VAL A 53 1.67 3.35 6.15
CA VAL A 53 1.52 3.24 4.68
C VAL A 53 2.81 2.73 4.04
N ALA A 54 3.97 3.23 4.50
CA ALA A 54 5.27 2.77 4.02
C ALA A 54 5.53 1.29 4.37
N GLU A 55 5.19 0.85 5.58
CA GLU A 55 5.32 -0.54 6.02
C GLU A 55 4.42 -1.46 5.18
N ILE A 56 3.15 -1.09 5.00
CA ILE A 56 2.21 -1.86 4.19
C ILE A 56 2.69 -1.97 2.74
N ALA A 57 3.15 -0.87 2.14
CA ALA A 57 3.67 -0.88 0.77
C ALA A 57 4.91 -1.80 0.63
N SER A 58 5.80 -1.80 1.62
CA SER A 58 6.97 -2.68 1.64
C SER A 58 6.59 -4.16 1.73
N VAL A 59 5.59 -4.51 2.55
CA VAL A 59 5.14 -5.90 2.67
C VAL A 59 4.38 -6.33 1.42
N PHE A 60 3.62 -5.42 0.80
CA PHE A 60 2.94 -5.66 -0.46
C PHE A 60 3.95 -5.99 -1.56
N GLU A 61 5.04 -5.24 -1.70
CA GLU A 61 6.09 -5.51 -2.68
C GLU A 61 6.74 -6.90 -2.48
N ALA A 62 7.01 -7.26 -1.21
CA ALA A 62 7.54 -8.57 -0.86
C ALA A 62 6.54 -9.72 -1.19
N ALA A 63 5.25 -9.50 -0.92
CA ALA A 63 4.21 -10.47 -1.25
C ALA A 63 4.05 -10.62 -2.78
N MET A 64 4.08 -9.52 -3.53
CA MET A 64 4.04 -9.53 -5.00
C MET A 64 5.21 -10.31 -5.59
N SER A 65 6.41 -10.17 -5.02
CA SER A 65 7.58 -10.94 -5.45
C SER A 65 7.37 -12.46 -5.34
N GLN A 66 6.60 -12.94 -4.36
CA GLN A 66 6.29 -14.36 -4.17
C GLN A 66 5.23 -14.85 -5.16
N VAL A 67 4.16 -14.07 -5.38
CA VAL A 67 3.07 -14.47 -6.29
C VAL A 67 3.42 -14.34 -7.78
N ILE A 68 4.49 -13.63 -8.13
CA ILE A 68 5.08 -13.72 -9.49
C ILE A 68 5.48 -15.17 -9.81
N GLU A 69 5.94 -15.93 -8.80
CA GLU A 69 6.42 -17.30 -8.99
C GLU A 69 5.30 -18.35 -8.87
N SER A 70 4.32 -18.14 -7.97
CA SER A 70 3.27 -19.11 -7.63
C SER A 70 1.89 -18.82 -8.25
N GLY A 71 1.67 -17.63 -8.80
CA GLY A 71 0.36 -17.16 -9.28
C GLY A 71 -0.55 -16.63 -8.15
N GLY A 72 -1.74 -16.13 -8.50
CA GLY A 72 -2.70 -15.59 -7.52
C GLY A 72 -2.54 -14.11 -7.17
N ALA A 73 -1.87 -13.34 -8.04
CA ALA A 73 -1.60 -11.92 -7.87
C ALA A 73 -2.86 -11.08 -7.58
N ASP A 74 -4.00 -11.35 -8.22
CA ASP A 74 -5.24 -10.58 -8.04
C ASP A 74 -5.72 -10.50 -6.58
N CYS A 75 -5.68 -11.62 -5.84
CA CYS A 75 -6.14 -11.67 -4.45
C CYS A 75 -5.24 -10.83 -3.54
N VAL A 76 -3.93 -10.87 -3.79
CA VAL A 76 -2.92 -10.08 -3.08
C VAL A 76 -3.11 -8.61 -3.41
N VAL A 77 -3.23 -8.28 -4.70
CA VAL A 77 -3.40 -6.92 -5.16
C VAL A 77 -4.63 -6.27 -4.55
N HIS A 78 -5.77 -6.96 -4.56
CA HIS A 78 -7.00 -6.46 -3.98
C HIS A 78 -6.87 -6.25 -2.46
N SER A 79 -6.39 -7.27 -1.72
CA SER A 79 -6.29 -7.22 -0.27
C SER A 79 -5.37 -6.11 0.22
N PHE A 80 -4.18 -5.98 -0.36
CA PHE A 80 -3.22 -4.94 0.04
C PHE A 80 -3.62 -3.55 -0.43
N SER A 81 -4.28 -3.42 -1.59
CA SER A 81 -4.79 -2.12 -2.06
C SER A 81 -5.87 -1.56 -1.14
N ASP A 82 -6.70 -2.40 -0.52
CA ASP A 82 -7.70 -1.97 0.45
C ASP A 82 -7.06 -1.59 1.79
N ILE A 83 -6.10 -2.38 2.27
CA ILE A 83 -5.35 -2.05 3.49
C ILE A 83 -4.57 -0.73 3.34
N LEU A 84 -3.98 -0.47 2.17
CA LEU A 84 -3.37 0.83 1.86
C LEU A 84 -4.39 1.97 1.92
N GLY A 85 -5.57 1.78 1.33
CA GLY A 85 -6.66 2.77 1.33
C GLY A 85 -7.10 3.12 2.76
N ASP A 86 -7.34 2.10 3.58
CA ASP A 86 -7.68 2.27 4.99
C ASP A 86 -6.58 3.02 5.74
N ALA A 87 -5.31 2.70 5.46
CA ALA A 87 -4.18 3.33 6.11
C ALA A 87 -3.95 4.79 5.72
N ILE A 88 -4.26 5.17 4.48
CA ILE A 88 -4.21 6.55 4.02
C ILE A 88 -5.36 7.36 4.64
N GLY A 89 -6.54 6.75 4.79
CA GLY A 89 -7.72 7.38 5.39
C GLY A 89 -7.61 7.56 6.90
N CYS A 90 -6.92 6.65 7.61
CA CYS A 90 -6.81 6.68 9.06
C CYS A 90 -5.86 7.77 9.58
N SER A 91 -6.31 8.48 10.61
CA SER A 91 -5.50 9.53 11.26
C SER A 91 -4.29 9.00 12.02
N GLN A 92 -4.45 7.83 12.64
CA GLN A 92 -3.42 7.11 13.36
C GLN A 92 -3.74 5.61 13.31
N LEU A 93 -2.93 4.84 12.58
CA LEU A 93 -2.88 3.39 12.75
C LEU A 93 -1.81 3.06 13.78
N SER A 94 -2.19 2.38 14.85
CA SER A 94 -1.20 1.86 15.78
C SER A 94 -0.41 0.73 15.09
N PRO A 95 0.89 0.58 15.40
CA PRO A 95 1.71 -0.49 14.82
C PRO A 95 1.09 -1.88 15.00
N ALA A 96 0.40 -2.13 16.12
CA ALA A 96 -0.29 -3.38 16.40
C ALA A 96 -1.44 -3.68 15.41
N VAL A 97 -2.17 -2.64 14.96
CA VAL A 97 -3.23 -2.80 13.97
C VAL A 97 -2.62 -3.07 12.59
N THR A 98 -1.58 -2.31 12.21
CA THR A 98 -0.84 -2.56 10.97
C THR A 98 -0.34 -4.00 10.90
N GLN A 99 0.32 -4.49 11.96
CA GLN A 99 0.80 -5.87 12.01
C GLN A 99 -0.32 -6.92 11.96
N SER A 100 -1.47 -6.65 12.61
CA SER A 100 -2.62 -7.54 12.56
C SER A 100 -3.21 -7.65 11.15
N LEU A 101 -3.32 -6.52 10.44
CA LEU A 101 -3.78 -6.47 9.05
C LEU A 101 -2.82 -7.23 8.14
N LEU A 102 -1.51 -7.00 8.26
CA LEU A 102 -0.50 -7.70 7.49
C LEU A 102 -0.50 -9.22 7.74
N ALA A 103 -0.60 -9.63 9.00
CA ALA A 103 -0.72 -11.04 9.37
C ALA A 103 -1.96 -11.70 8.77
N SER A 104 -3.08 -10.98 8.70
CA SER A 104 -4.31 -11.49 8.10
C SER A 104 -4.20 -11.77 6.60
N VAL A 105 -3.37 -11.00 5.88
CA VAL A 105 -3.12 -11.23 4.45
C VAL A 105 -2.11 -12.35 4.24
N ALA A 106 -1.08 -12.43 5.08
CA ALA A 106 -0.08 -13.50 5.00
C ALA A 106 -0.71 -14.91 5.09
N VAL A 107 -1.77 -15.08 5.89
CA VAL A 107 -2.51 -16.36 6.01
C VAL A 107 -3.30 -16.71 4.73
N ARG A 108 -3.60 -15.73 3.87
CA ARG A 108 -4.37 -15.91 2.63
C ARG A 108 -3.48 -16.11 1.40
N LEU A 109 -2.16 -15.93 1.53
CA LEU A 109 -1.21 -16.20 0.46
C LEU A 109 -1.13 -17.72 0.24
N PRO A 110 -1.31 -18.21 -1.00
CA PRO A 110 -1.10 -19.62 -1.30
C PRO A 110 0.39 -19.95 -1.12
N ASN A 111 0.69 -21.01 -0.34
CA ASN A 111 2.02 -21.63 -0.23
C ASN A 111 2.42 -22.31 -1.54
#